data_AF-A0A7K3KK72-F1
#
_entry.id   AF-A0A7K3KK72-F1
#
_cell.length_a   1.000
_cell.length_b   1.000
_cell.length_c   1.000
_cell.angle_alpha   90.00
_cell.angle_beta   90.00
_cell.angle_gamma   90.00
#
_symmetry.space_group_name_H-M   'P 1'
#
loop_
_entity.id
_entity.type
_entity.pdbx_description
1 polymer ?
#
loop_
_entity_poly.entity_id
_entity_poly.type
_entity_poly.pdbx_seq_one_letter_code
_entity_poly.pdbx_strand_id
1 'polypeptide(L)'
;MVLAFALFATVCAGLALGASALVPEAGLPQPIAADSPCPATGCADGRCHDYESVPEPDGATLMTCPESPCTSEECHGWDVLVDRYHKASDASLNLWVVLPVLLVMGLVVVVKRVR
;
A
#
# COMPACT_ATOMS: atom_id res chain seq x y z
N MET A 1 11.01 -20.19 -19.23
CA MET A 1 11.09 -18.77 -18.82
C MET A 1 10.18 -17.90 -19.66
N VAL A 2 10.31 -17.85 -21.00
CA VAL A 2 9.43 -17.03 -21.87
C VAL A 2 7.94 -17.28 -21.66
N LEU A 3 7.50 -18.55 -21.59
CA LEU A 3 6.10 -18.90 -21.33
C LEU A 3 5.59 -18.41 -19.97
N ALA A 4 6.44 -18.43 -18.94
CA ALA A 4 6.08 -17.98 -17.60
C ALA A 4 5.94 -16.45 -17.55
N PHE A 5 6.85 -15.72 -18.22
CA PHE A 5 6.74 -14.26 -18.36
C PHE A 5 5.53 -13.86 -19.19
N ALA A 6 5.22 -14.58 -20.26
CA ALA A 6 4.03 -14.35 -21.06
C ALA A 6 2.77 -14.52 -20.21
N LEU A 7 2.63 -15.65 -19.50
CA LEU A 7 1.50 -15.91 -18.60
C LEU A 7 1.35 -14.83 -17.51
N PHE A 8 2.45 -14.43 -16.88
CA PHE A 8 2.42 -13.37 -15.87
C PHE A 8 1.95 -12.03 -16.46
N ALA A 9 2.48 -11.64 -17.62
CA ALA A 9 2.05 -10.42 -18.30
C ALA A 9 0.56 -10.46 -18.68
N THR A 10 0.04 -11.60 -19.14
CA THR A 10 -1.38 -11.76 -19.47
C THR A 10 -2.27 -11.63 -18.24
N VAL A 11 -1.86 -12.20 -17.09
CA VAL A 11 -2.60 -12.08 -15.83
C VAL A 11 -2.61 -10.62 -15.34
N CYS A 12 -1.45 -9.95 -15.34
CA CYS A 12 -1.37 -8.54 -14.96
C CYS A 12 -2.22 -7.63 -15.86
N ALA A 13 -2.18 -7.85 -17.18
CA ALA A 13 -3.01 -7.10 -18.12
C ALA A 13 -4.51 -7.36 -17.90
N GLY A 14 -4.90 -8.62 -17.66
CA GLY A 14 -6.28 -8.98 -17.36
C GLY A 14 -6.81 -8.36 -16.07
N LEU A 15 -5.98 -8.31 -15.02
CA LEU A 15 -6.34 -7.67 -13.75
C LEU A 15 -6.48 -6.15 -13.90
N ALA A 16 -5.55 -5.49 -14.58
CA ALA A 16 -5.59 -4.04 -14.81
C ALA A 16 -6.83 -3.63 -15.62
N LEU A 17 -7.13 -4.35 -16.70
CA LEU A 17 -8.28 -4.07 -17.56
C LEU A 17 -9.62 -4.48 -16.92
N GLY A 18 -9.63 -5.59 -16.19
CA GLY A 18 -10.82 -6.10 -15.49
C GLY A 18 -11.26 -5.17 -14.34
N ALA A 19 -10.31 -4.65 -13.57
CA ALA A 19 -10.60 -3.68 -12.50
C ALA A 19 -11.27 -2.42 -13.05
N SER A 20 -10.77 -1.87 -14.17
CA SER A 20 -11.38 -0.71 -14.83
C SER A 20 -12.76 -0.99 -15.45
N ALA A 21 -13.06 -2.24 -15.82
CA ALA A 21 -14.38 -2.62 -16.35
C ALA A 21 -15.45 -2.74 -15.25
N LEU A 22 -15.05 -3.12 -14.03
CA LEU A 22 -15.95 -3.27 -12.88
C LEU A 22 -16.31 -1.93 -12.24
N VAL A 23 -15.48 -0.90 -12.43
CA VAL A 23 -15.71 0.45 -11.93
C VAL A 23 -15.50 1.45 -13.09
N PRO A 24 -16.45 1.52 -14.04
CA PRO A 24 -16.28 2.36 -15.24
C PRO A 24 -16.05 3.84 -14.92
N GLU A 25 -16.57 4.31 -13.78
CA GLU A 25 -16.35 5.66 -13.26
C GLU A 25 -14.91 5.94 -12.79
N ALA A 26 -14.13 4.90 -12.48
CA ALA A 26 -12.76 5.05 -11.98
C ALA A 26 -11.72 5.24 -13.11
N GLY A 27 -12.08 4.94 -14.36
CA GLY A 27 -11.19 5.05 -15.51
C GLY A 27 -9.91 4.21 -15.42
N LEU A 28 -8.97 4.46 -16.32
CA LEU A 28 -7.60 3.93 -16.20
C LEU A 28 -6.82 4.76 -15.19
N PRO A 29 -5.91 4.15 -14.39
CA PRO A 29 -5.03 4.89 -13.49
C PRO A 29 -4.31 6.01 -14.25
N GLN A 30 -4.51 7.25 -13.82
CA GLN A 30 -3.81 8.41 -14.38
C GLN A 30 -2.54 8.68 -13.56
N PRO A 31 -1.44 9.12 -14.20
CA PRO A 31 -0.29 9.60 -13.47
C PRO A 31 -0.67 10.82 -12.62
N ILE A 32 -0.16 10.89 -11.39
CA ILE A 32 -0.32 12.06 -10.52
C ILE A 32 0.57 13.18 -11.06
N ALA A 33 -0.05 14.24 -11.55
CA ALA A 33 0.59 15.46 -12.01
C ALA A 33 0.40 16.58 -10.98
N ALA A 34 1.17 17.67 -11.11
CA ALA A 34 1.12 18.79 -10.17
C ALA A 34 -0.27 19.47 -10.09
N ASP A 35 -1.09 19.32 -11.12
CA ASP A 35 -2.44 19.84 -11.26
C ASP A 35 -3.54 18.79 -10.98
N SER A 36 -3.16 17.59 -10.52
CA SER A 36 -4.15 16.54 -10.19
C SER A 36 -5.04 16.96 -9.00
N PRO A 37 -6.35 16.70 -9.06
CA PRO A 37 -7.25 17.01 -7.97
C PRO A 37 -6.93 16.15 -6.75
N CYS A 38 -6.74 16.79 -5.59
CA CYS A 38 -6.52 16.07 -4.34
C CYS A 38 -7.80 15.29 -3.95
N PRO A 39 -7.70 13.98 -3.66
CA PRO A 39 -8.86 13.17 -3.29
C PRO A 39 -9.42 13.53 -1.90
N ALA A 40 -8.65 14.22 -1.06
CA ALA A 40 -9.21 15.02 0.02
C ALA A 40 -9.86 16.26 -0.61
N THR A 41 -11.19 16.26 -0.70
CA THR A 41 -12.00 17.29 -1.35
C THR A 41 -11.43 18.71 -1.15
N GLY A 42 -10.82 19.28 -2.19
CA GLY A 42 -10.63 20.72 -2.32
C GLY A 42 -9.32 21.35 -1.83
N CYS A 43 -8.22 20.61 -1.62
CA CYS A 43 -6.93 21.24 -1.30
C CYS A 43 -5.78 20.74 -2.17
N ALA A 44 -5.36 21.56 -3.13
CA ALA A 44 -4.01 21.54 -3.69
C ALA A 44 -3.05 22.39 -2.83
N ASP A 45 -3.41 22.64 -1.57
CA ASP A 45 -2.63 23.42 -0.63
C ASP A 45 -1.64 22.50 0.08
N GLY A 46 -0.41 22.98 0.26
CA GLY A 46 0.60 22.30 1.07
C GLY A 46 0.06 21.91 2.44
N ARG A 47 -0.92 22.63 2.98
CA ARG A 47 -1.59 22.36 4.26
C ARG A 47 -2.41 21.06 4.35
N CYS A 48 -2.54 20.27 3.28
CA CYS A 48 -3.10 18.92 3.34
C CYS A 48 -2.05 17.82 3.16
N HIS A 49 -0.83 18.20 2.77
CA HIS A 49 0.29 17.29 2.49
C HIS A 49 1.57 17.64 3.27
N ASP A 50 1.55 18.73 4.04
CA ASP A 50 2.63 19.19 4.87
C ASP A 50 2.47 18.60 6.26
N TYR A 51 3.54 18.04 6.79
CA TYR A 51 3.53 17.38 8.10
C TYR A 51 3.20 18.37 9.23
N GLU A 52 3.53 19.65 9.03
CA GLU A 52 3.20 20.75 9.95
C GLU A 52 1.69 21.03 10.05
N SER A 53 0.89 20.47 9.14
CA SER A 53 -0.56 20.66 9.10
C SER A 53 -1.36 19.45 9.55
N VAL A 54 -0.69 18.40 10.04
CA VAL A 54 -1.36 17.26 10.69
C VAL A 54 -1.91 17.75 12.05
N PRO A 55 -3.23 17.67 12.30
CA PRO A 55 -3.84 18.25 13.51
C PRO A 55 -3.27 17.66 14.80
N GLU A 56 -2.90 18.46 15.79
CA GLU A 56 -2.42 17.91 17.07
C GLU A 56 -3.49 17.07 17.79
N PRO A 57 -3.10 16.07 18.61
CA PRO A 57 -4.04 15.27 19.39
C PRO A 57 -4.91 16.16 20.30
N ASP A 58 -6.22 16.23 20.03
CA ASP A 58 -7.17 17.13 20.70
C ASP A 58 -8.06 16.41 21.74
N GLY A 59 -7.91 15.09 21.89
CA GLY A 59 -8.73 14.27 22.78
C GLY A 59 -10.15 13.97 22.27
N ALA A 60 -10.61 14.63 21.21
CA ALA A 60 -11.97 14.51 20.67
C ALA A 60 -12.01 13.72 19.35
N THR A 61 -10.93 13.80 18.56
CA THR A 61 -10.77 13.15 17.25
C THR A 61 -9.84 11.92 17.33
N LEU A 62 -9.66 11.38 18.54
CA LEU A 62 -8.87 10.16 18.74
C LEU A 62 -9.66 8.94 18.25
N MET A 63 -9.06 8.20 17.32
CA MET A 63 -9.59 6.92 16.85
C MET A 63 -9.50 5.88 17.98
N THR A 64 -10.63 5.24 18.31
CA THR A 64 -10.64 4.10 19.24
C THR A 64 -9.93 2.91 18.59
N CYS A 65 -9.03 2.23 19.32
CA CYS A 65 -8.36 1.04 18.81
C CYS A 65 -9.43 -0.04 18.49
N PRO A 66 -9.51 -0.54 17.24
CA PRO A 66 -10.50 -1.56 16.89
C PRO A 66 -10.17 -2.94 17.49
N GLU A 67 -8.99 -3.11 18.09
CA GLU A 67 -8.55 -4.36 18.70
C GLU A 67 -9.08 -4.47 20.13
N SER A 68 -10.03 -5.37 20.36
CA SER A 68 -10.55 -5.68 21.69
C SER A 68 -9.73 -6.82 22.32
N PRO A 69 -9.17 -6.68 23.54
CA PRO A 69 -9.36 -5.63 24.54
C PRO A 69 -8.08 -4.77 24.70
N CYS A 70 -7.61 -4.13 23.64
CA CYS A 70 -6.43 -3.28 23.71
C CYS A 70 -6.79 -1.90 24.27
N THR A 71 -6.32 -1.60 25.47
CA THR A 71 -6.39 -0.28 26.10
C THR A 71 -5.03 0.43 26.09
N SER A 72 -4.07 -0.07 25.32
CA SER A 72 -2.70 0.46 25.30
C SER A 72 -2.64 1.75 24.49
N GLU A 73 -2.05 2.79 25.08
CA GLU A 73 -1.73 4.04 24.39
C GLU A 73 -0.74 3.83 23.22
N GLU A 74 0.00 2.71 23.19
CA GLU A 74 0.86 2.34 22.05
C GLU A 74 0.06 2.05 20.78
N CYS A 75 -1.16 1.51 20.90
CA CYS A 75 -2.08 1.34 19.76
C CYS A 75 -2.76 2.65 19.36
N HIS A 76 -2.75 3.65 20.24
CA HIS A 76 -3.28 5.00 20.03
C HIS A 76 -2.19 6.01 19.65
N GLY A 77 -0.96 5.56 19.47
CA GLY A 77 0.16 6.43 19.20
C GLY A 77 -0.09 7.23 17.94
N TRP A 78 -0.45 8.50 18.12
CA TRP A 78 -0.30 9.53 17.09
C TRP A 78 1.08 9.42 16.45
N ASP A 79 2.10 9.12 17.24
CA ASP A 79 3.46 8.83 16.81
C ASP A 79 3.54 7.64 15.85
N VAL A 80 2.72 6.60 15.99
CA VAL A 80 2.66 5.47 15.03
C VAL A 80 2.04 5.94 13.71
N LEU A 81 0.99 6.77 13.75
CA LEU A 81 0.42 7.36 12.54
C LEU A 81 1.42 8.32 11.85
N VAL A 82 2.11 9.16 12.61
CA VAL A 82 3.07 10.13 12.08
C VAL A 82 4.36 9.45 11.58
N ASP A 83 4.94 8.52 12.35
CA ASP A 83 6.26 7.94 12.05
C ASP A 83 6.21 6.63 11.25
N ARG A 84 5.09 5.89 11.30
CA ARG A 84 4.98 4.57 10.66
C ARG A 84 3.97 4.52 9.51
N TYR A 85 3.09 5.51 9.32
CA TYR A 85 2.15 5.49 8.17
C TYR A 85 2.85 5.42 6.81
N HIS A 86 4.04 6.02 6.68
CA HIS A 86 4.86 5.97 5.47
C HIS A 86 5.78 4.73 5.39
N LYS A 87 5.69 3.81 6.35
CA LYS A 87 6.50 2.59 6.41
C LYS A 87 5.61 1.36 6.41
N ALA A 88 5.91 0.41 5.53
CA ALA A 88 5.27 -0.89 5.60
C ALA A 88 5.58 -1.53 6.95
N SER A 89 4.57 -2.14 7.60
CA SER A 89 4.81 -2.98 8.78
C SER A 89 5.85 -4.05 8.46
N ASP A 90 6.81 -4.28 9.36
CA ASP A 90 7.88 -5.26 9.18
C ASP A 90 7.32 -6.66 8.90
N ALA A 91 6.21 -7.02 9.56
CA ALA A 91 5.51 -8.28 9.30
C ALA A 91 4.94 -8.34 7.87
N SER A 92 4.32 -7.26 7.40
CA SER A 92 3.79 -7.16 6.05
C SER A 92 4.89 -7.21 5.00
N LEU A 93 5.98 -6.46 5.20
CA LEU A 93 7.14 -6.45 4.32
C LEU A 93 7.77 -7.86 4.22
N ASN A 94 7.94 -8.52 5.36
CA ASN A 94 8.52 -9.86 5.39
C ASN A 94 7.62 -10.90 4.71
N LEU A 95 6.30 -10.86 4.96
CA LEU A 95 5.35 -11.85 4.45
C LEU A 95 5.05 -11.67 2.95
N TRP A 96 4.85 -10.43 2.51
CA TRP A 96 4.35 -10.15 1.16
C TRP A 96 5.45 -9.81 0.14
N VAL A 97 6.64 -9.42 0.59
CA VAL A 97 7.74 -9.04 -0.31
C VAL A 97 8.93 -9.96 -0.12
N VAL A 98 9.50 -10.04 1.09
CA VAL A 98 10.76 -10.77 1.31
C VAL A 98 10.58 -12.28 1.11
N LEU A 99 9.56 -12.88 1.74
CA LEU A 99 9.33 -14.32 1.66
C LEU A 99 9.07 -14.80 0.22
N PRO A 100 8.19 -14.17 -0.60
CA PRO A 100 7.99 -14.57 -1.99
C PRO A 100 9.26 -14.46 -2.83
N VAL A 101 10.06 -13.41 -2.65
CA VAL A 101 11.34 -13.23 -3.37
C VAL A 101 12.30 -14.37 -3.02
N LEU A 102 12.47 -14.67 -1.73
CA LEU A 102 13.33 -15.78 -1.29
C LEU A 102 12.84 -17.13 -1.80
N LEU A 103 11.53 -17.37 -1.81
CA LEU A 103 10.93 -18.59 -2.33
C LEU A 103 11.23 -18.76 -3.83
N VAL A 104 11.02 -17.71 -4.64
CA VAL A 104 11.32 -17.74 -6.08
C VAL A 104 12.80 -17.99 -6.32
N MET A 105 13.68 -17.30 -5.59
CA MET A 105 15.13 -17.50 -5.70
C MET A 105 15.53 -18.95 -5.35
N GLY A 106 14.97 -19.50 -4.28
CA GLY A 106 15.19 -20.90 -3.88
C GLY A 106 14.74 -21.89 -4.96
N LEU A 107 13.53 -21.70 -5.50
CA LEU A 107 13.00 -22.55 -6.59
C LEU A 107 13.86 -22.48 -7.85
N VAL A 108 14.36 -21.29 -8.22
CA VAL A 108 15.27 -21.14 -9.36
C VAL A 108 16.56 -21.93 -9.16
N VAL A 109 17.15 -21.88 -7.96
CA VAL A 109 18.36 -22.65 -7.63
C VAL A 109 18.10 -24.15 -7.71
N VAL A 110 16.97 -24.62 -7.15
CA VAL A 110 16.59 -26.04 -7.22
C VAL A 110 16.41 -26.50 -8.66
N VAL A 111 15.64 -25.76 -9.48
CA VAL A 111 15.40 -26.11 -10.89
C VAL A 111 16.71 -26.13 -11.69
N LYS A 112 17.63 -25.19 -11.44
CA LYS A 112 18.95 -25.16 -12.09
C LYS A 112 19.88 -26.28 -11.67
N ARG A 113 19.64 -26.91 -10.52
CA ARG A 113 20.47 -28.00 -9.98
C ARG A 113 19.93 -29.38 -10.35
N VAL A 114 18.63 -29.47 -10.64
CA VAL A 114 17.95 -30.71 -11.04
C VAL A 114 17.92 -30.89 -12.57
N ARG A 115 18.04 -29.80 -13.34
CA ARG A 115 18.39 -29.83 -14.76
C ARG A 115 19.89 -29.90 -14.96
#